data_AF-A0A8S0R2A5-F1
#
_entry.id   AF-A0A8S0R2A5-F1
#
_cell.length_a   1.000
_cell.length_b   1.000
_cell.length_c   1.000
_cell.angle_alpha   90.00
_cell.angle_beta   90.00
_cell.angle_gamma   90.00
#
_symmetry.space_group_name_H-M   'P 1'
#
loop_
_entity.id
_entity.type
_entity.pdbx_description
1 polymer ?
#
loop_
_entity_poly.entity_id
_entity_poly.type
_entity_poly.pdbx_seq_one_letter_code
_entity_poly.pdbx_strand_id
1 'polypeptide(L)'
;MMLRIKRVPTVVSNYQKEEGEEGGCGRNCLRNCCLPAKLPLYAFKRVNKVSCDKGLVDHEDKEAPVAFLDSLLLGEWEDRMQRGLFRYDVTACETKVIPGGYGFIAQLNEGRHLKKRPTEFRVDKVLQPFDENKFNFTKVGQEEVLFQFEPSDNDEVQFWPSAPIDVKNSPSVVAINVSPIEYGHVLLIPRILECLPQRIDRESFLLALHMASEAGNPYFRLGYNSLGAFATINHLHFQAYYLAVPFPIEKASTGKITTTHCGVKISNILNYPVRGLVFEGGNTLEDLSNVVSDSCICLQDNNIPYNILISDSGRRIFLFPQCYAEKQALGEVSPELLDTQVNPAVWEISGHMVLKRKEDYEDASEGNAWRLLAEVSLSEERLEEVKDLIFEAIACYIDDGKCVTPSLLKESDVTPESIEDPDTLTGSHPSMVPA
;
A
#
# COMPACT_ATOMS: atom_id res chain seq x y z
N MET A 1 -17.47 20.27 -13.02
CA MET A 1 -16.29 20.72 -13.78
C MET A 1 -15.33 19.54 -13.87
N MET A 2 -14.74 19.24 -15.04
CA MET A 2 -13.82 18.10 -15.19
C MET A 2 -12.45 18.49 -14.62
N LEU A 3 -12.02 17.88 -13.50
CA LEU A 3 -10.70 18.14 -12.93
C LEU A 3 -9.62 17.48 -13.83
N ARG A 4 -8.50 18.19 -14.02
CA ARG A 4 -7.31 17.68 -14.74
C ARG A 4 -6.07 18.06 -13.94
N ILE A 5 -5.24 17.08 -13.58
CA ILE A 5 -3.92 17.33 -12.99
C ILE A 5 -3.04 17.99 -14.06
N LYS A 6 -2.28 19.05 -13.69
CA LYS A 6 -1.26 19.65 -14.57
C LYS A 6 -0.28 18.56 -15.01
N ARG A 7 -0.25 18.29 -16.32
CA ARG A 7 0.66 17.29 -16.92
C ARG A 7 2.07 17.87 -16.95
N VAL A 8 3.02 17.19 -16.30
CA VAL A 8 4.45 17.41 -16.58
C VAL A 8 4.78 16.69 -17.90
N PRO A 9 5.38 17.36 -18.89
CA PRO A 9 5.74 16.75 -20.17
C PRO A 9 6.58 15.50 -19.95
N THR A 10 6.10 14.36 -20.42
CA THR A 10 6.77 13.06 -20.29
C THR A 10 7.25 12.65 -21.69
N VAL A 11 8.56 12.52 -21.88
CA VAL A 11 9.14 12.04 -23.15
C VAL A 11 8.95 10.53 -23.22
N VAL A 12 8.03 10.07 -24.05
CA VAL A 12 7.73 8.64 -24.21
C VAL A 12 8.95 7.95 -24.83
N SER A 13 9.60 7.07 -24.08
CA SER A 13 10.61 6.17 -24.62
C SER A 13 9.91 4.98 -25.29
N ASN A 14 9.86 5.01 -26.63
CA ASN A 14 9.40 3.90 -27.48
C ASN A 14 10.46 2.78 -27.58
N TYR A 15 10.85 2.18 -26.46
CA TYR A 15 11.55 0.88 -26.50
C TYR A 15 10.55 -0.25 -26.23
N GLN A 16 9.64 -0.43 -27.18
CA GLN A 16 9.13 -1.73 -27.58
C GLN A 16 9.20 -1.70 -29.11
N LYS A 17 10.31 -2.22 -29.66
CA LYS A 17 10.46 -2.44 -31.10
C LYS A 17 9.28 -3.27 -31.56
N GLU A 18 8.54 -2.78 -32.55
CA GLU A 18 7.57 -3.56 -33.32
C GLU A 18 8.35 -4.52 -34.23
N GLU A 19 8.92 -5.57 -33.65
CA GLU A 19 9.42 -6.71 -34.43
C GLU A 19 8.29 -7.74 -34.45
N GLY A 20 7.49 -7.66 -35.51
CA GLY A 20 6.49 -8.67 -35.80
C GLY A 20 7.16 -9.88 -36.44
N GLU A 21 6.86 -11.07 -35.91
CA GLU A 21 6.76 -12.28 -36.72
C GLU A 21 5.80 -13.30 -36.08
N GLU A 22 5.02 -13.90 -36.99
CA GLU A 22 4.11 -15.06 -36.99
C GLU A 22 3.18 -15.35 -35.77
N GLY A 23 1.90 -15.00 -35.95
CA GLY A 23 0.76 -15.49 -35.16
C GLY A 23 0.34 -14.56 -34.01
N GLY A 24 -0.69 -13.74 -34.23
CA GLY A 24 -1.23 -12.82 -33.23
C GLY A 24 -0.70 -11.38 -33.36
N CYS A 25 -0.92 -10.52 -32.36
CA CYS A 25 -0.68 -9.08 -32.48
C CYS A 25 0.80 -8.64 -32.41
N GLY A 26 1.76 -9.55 -32.63
CA GLY A 26 3.21 -9.29 -32.60
C GLY A 26 3.77 -8.93 -31.21
N ARG A 27 2.99 -9.07 -30.15
CA ARG A 27 3.38 -8.70 -28.77
C ARG A 27 3.28 -9.84 -27.76
N ASN A 28 3.03 -11.06 -28.24
CA ASN A 28 2.80 -12.25 -27.42
C ASN A 28 1.89 -11.97 -26.19
N CYS A 29 0.78 -11.26 -26.40
CA CYS A 29 0.01 -10.70 -25.29
C CYS A 29 -0.92 -11.71 -24.61
N LEU A 30 -1.65 -11.28 -23.56
CA LEU A 30 -2.64 -12.12 -22.85
C LEU A 30 -4.07 -11.99 -23.40
N ARG A 31 -4.26 -11.41 -24.59
CA ARG A 31 -5.57 -11.41 -25.27
C ARG A 31 -5.78 -12.69 -26.07
N ASN A 32 -7.03 -12.95 -26.44
CA ASN A 32 -7.44 -14.09 -27.29
C ASN A 32 -6.61 -14.25 -28.59
N CYS A 33 -5.98 -13.18 -29.09
CA CYS A 33 -5.11 -13.27 -30.27
C CYS A 33 -3.78 -14.00 -30.04
N CYS A 34 -3.32 -14.10 -28.79
CA CYS A 34 -2.02 -14.68 -28.41
C CYS A 34 -2.09 -15.60 -27.19
N LEU A 35 -3.23 -15.68 -26.50
CA LEU A 35 -3.38 -16.34 -25.20
C LEU A 35 -2.74 -17.75 -25.21
N PRO A 36 -1.81 -18.04 -24.29
CA PRO A 36 -1.09 -19.31 -24.32
C PRO A 36 -2.01 -20.44 -23.87
N ALA A 37 -1.66 -21.66 -24.25
CA ALA A 37 -2.36 -22.84 -23.75
C ALA A 37 -2.05 -23.12 -22.26
N LYS A 38 -0.87 -22.69 -21.78
CA LYS A 38 -0.38 -22.99 -20.43
C LYS A 38 0.49 -21.86 -19.87
N LEU A 39 0.43 -21.69 -18.55
CA LEU A 39 1.32 -20.84 -17.75
C LEU A 39 1.75 -21.61 -16.48
N PRO A 40 2.88 -21.27 -15.85
CA PRO A 40 3.17 -21.76 -14.51
C PRO A 40 2.01 -21.41 -13.57
N LEU A 41 1.74 -22.26 -12.59
CA LEU A 41 0.65 -22.10 -11.64
C LEU A 41 1.18 -22.34 -10.23
N TYR A 42 0.93 -21.38 -9.36
CA TYR A 42 1.10 -21.49 -7.93
C TYR A 42 -0.28 -21.58 -7.27
N ALA A 43 -0.59 -22.74 -6.67
CA ALA A 43 -1.77 -22.92 -5.85
C ALA A 43 -1.40 -22.72 -4.37
N PHE A 44 -2.01 -21.73 -3.73
CA PHE A 44 -1.77 -21.38 -2.33
C PHE A 44 -2.76 -22.07 -1.38
N LYS A 45 -2.38 -22.19 -0.11
CA LYS A 45 -3.27 -22.75 0.90
C LYS A 45 -4.27 -21.72 1.42
N ARG A 46 -5.55 -22.08 1.57
CA ARG A 46 -6.54 -21.19 2.20
C ARG A 46 -6.25 -21.06 3.69
N VAL A 47 -6.01 -19.83 4.14
CA VAL A 47 -5.76 -19.51 5.56
C VAL A 47 -7.08 -19.25 6.26
N ASN A 48 -7.54 -20.19 7.09
CA ASN A 48 -8.82 -20.09 7.79
C ASN A 48 -8.75 -19.46 9.19
N LYS A 49 -7.55 -19.27 9.78
CA LYS A 49 -7.39 -18.65 11.12
C LYS A 49 -6.20 -17.70 11.15
N VAL A 50 -6.40 -16.51 11.73
CA VAL A 50 -5.30 -15.59 12.08
C VAL A 50 -4.69 -16.10 13.39
N SER A 51 -3.47 -16.62 13.37
CA SER A 51 -2.78 -16.96 14.62
C SER A 51 -2.38 -15.66 15.34
N CYS A 52 -3.12 -15.34 16.40
CA CYS A 52 -2.70 -14.36 17.40
C CYS A 52 -1.63 -15.02 18.28
N ASP A 53 -0.35 -14.90 17.93
CA ASP A 53 0.73 -15.37 18.81
C ASP A 53 0.81 -14.50 20.07
N LYS A 54 0.11 -14.95 21.11
CA LYS A 54 0.43 -14.68 22.51
C LYS A 54 0.29 -15.98 23.29
N GLY A 55 1.37 -16.75 23.33
CA GLY A 55 1.48 -17.92 24.20
C GLY A 55 2.82 -18.61 24.03
N LEU A 56 3.71 -18.44 25.01
CA LEU A 56 4.89 -19.29 25.18
C LEU A 56 4.43 -20.74 25.33
N VAL A 57 4.72 -21.60 24.35
CA VAL A 57 4.74 -23.05 24.53
C VAL A 57 5.91 -23.59 23.72
N ASP A 58 6.81 -24.28 24.42
CA ASP A 58 7.94 -25.01 23.85
C ASP A 58 7.49 -25.90 22.69
N HIS A 59 7.93 -25.57 21.48
CA HIS A 59 7.92 -26.48 20.35
C HIS A 59 9.25 -26.34 19.61
N GLU A 60 9.91 -27.49 19.47
CA GLU A 60 11.21 -27.72 18.84
C GLU A 60 11.47 -26.81 17.62
N ASP A 61 12.66 -26.23 17.59
CA ASP A 61 13.26 -25.49 16.47
C ASP A 61 13.20 -26.32 15.17
N LYS A 62 12.06 -26.27 14.49
CA LYS A 62 12.00 -26.46 13.05
C LYS A 62 12.12 -25.05 12.48
N GLU A 63 13.31 -24.74 11.94
CA GLU A 63 13.50 -23.57 11.07
C GLU A 63 12.27 -23.42 10.18
N ALA A 64 11.62 -22.26 10.24
CA ALA A 64 10.46 -21.98 9.41
C ALA A 64 10.85 -22.31 7.95
N PRO A 65 10.10 -23.18 7.25
CA PRO A 65 10.42 -23.47 5.86
C PRO A 65 10.42 -22.14 5.13
N VAL A 66 11.54 -21.82 4.45
CA VAL A 66 11.60 -20.67 3.55
C VAL A 66 10.32 -20.67 2.72
N ALA A 67 9.53 -19.60 2.82
CA ALA A 67 8.23 -19.52 2.17
C ALA A 67 8.45 -19.73 0.67
N PHE A 68 7.98 -20.85 0.14
CA PHE A 68 8.27 -21.28 -1.23
C PHE A 68 7.85 -20.22 -2.27
N LEU A 69 6.81 -19.43 -1.97
CA LEU A 69 6.39 -18.29 -2.79
C LEU A 69 7.49 -17.23 -2.94
N ASP A 70 8.19 -16.84 -1.87
CA ASP A 70 9.23 -15.82 -1.92
C ASP A 70 10.38 -16.23 -2.83
N SER A 71 10.86 -17.48 -2.67
CA SER A 71 11.96 -18.00 -3.50
C SER A 71 11.55 -18.10 -4.96
N LEU A 72 10.33 -18.57 -5.24
CA LEU A 72 9.81 -18.64 -6.60
C LEU A 72 9.68 -17.25 -7.23
N LEU A 73 9.02 -16.32 -6.53
CA LEU A 73 8.76 -14.98 -7.03
C LEU A 73 10.07 -14.24 -7.33
N LEU A 74 11.02 -14.24 -6.39
CA LEU A 74 12.30 -13.58 -6.58
C LEU A 74 13.13 -14.24 -7.68
N GLY A 75 13.18 -15.58 -7.74
CA GLY A 75 13.89 -16.29 -8.79
C GLY A 75 13.32 -16.00 -10.18
N GLU A 76 11.99 -16.01 -10.34
CA GLU A 76 11.34 -15.67 -11.60
C GLU A 76 11.55 -14.18 -11.93
N TRP A 77 11.48 -13.27 -10.95
CA TRP A 77 11.73 -11.84 -11.15
C TRP A 77 13.17 -11.57 -11.65
N GLU A 78 14.16 -12.24 -11.05
CA GLU A 78 15.57 -12.15 -11.46
C GLU A 78 15.81 -12.73 -12.85
N ASP A 79 15.16 -13.84 -13.22
CA ASP A 79 15.19 -14.37 -14.60
C ASP A 79 14.73 -13.30 -15.60
N ARG A 80 13.60 -12.61 -15.33
CA ARG A 80 13.09 -11.55 -16.20
C ARG A 80 14.06 -10.35 -16.25
N MET A 81 14.81 -10.13 -15.17
CA MET A 81 15.83 -9.08 -15.09
C MET A 81 17.02 -9.40 -15.98
N GLN A 82 17.54 -10.63 -15.90
CA GLN A 82 18.63 -11.12 -16.75
C GLN A 82 18.23 -11.13 -18.24
N ARG A 83 16.95 -11.34 -18.53
CA ARG A 83 16.39 -11.28 -19.88
C ARG A 83 16.13 -9.86 -20.40
N GLY A 84 16.35 -8.83 -19.59
CA GLY A 84 16.25 -7.43 -19.99
C GLY A 84 14.81 -6.91 -20.17
N LEU A 85 13.84 -7.48 -19.45
CA LEU A 85 12.43 -7.11 -19.59
C LEU A 85 12.02 -5.87 -18.78
N PHE A 86 12.92 -5.35 -17.95
CA PHE A 86 12.70 -4.13 -17.18
C PHE A 86 13.19 -2.90 -17.92
N ARG A 87 12.53 -1.77 -17.67
CA ARG A 87 12.86 -0.51 -18.32
C ARG A 87 14.16 0.11 -17.81
N TYR A 88 14.61 -0.26 -16.62
CA TYR A 88 15.85 0.17 -15.99
C TYR A 88 16.22 -0.81 -14.86
N ASP A 89 17.46 -0.74 -14.42
CA ASP A 89 17.93 -1.50 -13.26
C ASP A 89 17.58 -0.74 -11.97
N VAL A 90 16.69 -1.32 -11.18
CA VAL A 90 16.26 -0.76 -9.88
C VAL A 90 17.26 -1.05 -8.76
N THR A 91 18.11 -2.08 -8.90
CA THR A 91 19.09 -2.43 -7.87
C THR A 91 20.23 -1.42 -7.78
N ALA A 92 20.38 -0.58 -8.81
CA ALA A 92 21.30 0.54 -8.84
C ALA A 92 20.75 1.82 -8.20
N CYS A 93 19.47 1.85 -7.77
CA CYS A 93 18.86 3.02 -7.16
C CYS A 93 19.43 3.27 -5.76
N GLU A 94 19.77 4.52 -5.48
CA GLU A 94 20.27 4.91 -4.16
C GLU A 94 19.12 5.03 -3.16
N THR A 95 19.26 4.33 -2.03
CA THR A 95 18.27 4.32 -0.94
C THR A 95 18.95 4.66 0.38
N LYS A 96 18.32 5.52 1.18
CA LYS A 96 18.76 5.83 2.55
C LYS A 96 17.57 6.01 3.50
N VAL A 97 17.78 5.67 4.76
CA VAL A 97 16.86 6.08 5.83
C VAL A 97 17.19 7.53 6.20
N ILE A 98 16.19 8.41 6.10
CA ILE A 98 16.27 9.80 6.53
C ILE A 98 16.44 9.83 8.05
N PRO A 99 17.47 10.52 8.58
CA PRO A 99 17.67 10.64 10.02
C PRO A 99 16.49 11.34 10.70
N GLY A 100 16.03 10.80 11.83
CA GLY A 100 15.01 11.39 12.69
C GLY A 100 14.13 10.35 13.37
N GLY A 101 12.99 10.80 13.92
CA GLY A 101 12.13 9.96 14.77
C GLY A 101 11.20 9.02 13.99
N TYR A 102 10.81 9.40 12.78
CA TYR A 102 9.96 8.61 11.89
C TYR A 102 10.75 7.60 11.08
N GLY A 103 11.98 7.94 10.68
CA GLY A 103 12.84 7.12 9.83
C GLY A 103 12.24 6.90 8.44
N PHE A 104 11.80 7.99 7.79
CA PHE A 104 11.36 7.96 6.39
C PHE A 104 12.44 7.37 5.48
N ILE A 105 12.04 6.66 4.44
CA ILE A 105 12.98 6.01 3.52
C ILE A 105 12.99 6.85 2.24
N ALA A 106 14.13 7.43 1.89
CA ALA A 106 14.31 8.14 0.63
C ALA A 106 14.95 7.20 -0.38
N GLN A 107 14.40 7.14 -1.58
CA GLN A 107 15.00 6.41 -2.70
C GLN A 107 15.00 7.29 -3.95
N LEU A 108 16.12 7.32 -4.66
CA LEU A 108 16.27 8.08 -5.90
C LEU A 108 16.01 7.21 -7.12
N ASN A 109 14.89 7.48 -7.80
CA ASN A 109 14.48 6.79 -9.03
C ASN A 109 14.46 7.76 -10.23
N GLU A 110 15.64 8.22 -10.63
CA GLU A 110 15.79 9.12 -11.79
C GLU A 110 15.32 8.47 -13.10
N GLY A 111 14.71 9.27 -13.98
CA GLY A 111 14.25 8.81 -15.29
C GLY A 111 13.08 7.82 -15.28
N ARG A 112 12.69 7.25 -14.13
CA ARG A 112 11.48 6.40 -14.00
C ARG A 112 10.23 7.12 -14.48
N HIS A 113 10.08 8.38 -14.09
CA HIS A 113 8.92 9.20 -14.44
C HIS A 113 8.82 9.46 -15.95
N LEU A 114 9.96 9.57 -16.66
CA LEU A 114 10.00 9.76 -18.12
C LEU A 114 9.45 8.54 -18.87
N LYS A 115 9.61 7.36 -18.30
CA LYS A 115 9.10 6.11 -18.89
C LYS A 115 7.67 5.79 -18.43
N LYS A 116 7.07 6.59 -17.54
CA LYS A 116 5.72 6.36 -17.03
C LYS A 116 4.69 6.68 -18.11
N ARG A 117 3.71 5.80 -18.31
CA ARG A 117 2.59 6.06 -19.23
C ARG A 117 1.76 7.24 -18.70
N PRO A 118 1.27 8.14 -19.57
CA PRO A 118 0.37 9.20 -19.15
C PRO A 118 -0.91 8.65 -18.52
N THR A 119 -1.47 9.36 -17.54
CA THR A 119 -2.80 9.06 -17.02
C THR A 119 -3.87 9.29 -18.10
N GLU A 120 -4.52 8.20 -18.52
CA GLU A 120 -5.55 8.19 -19.57
C GLU A 120 -6.99 8.24 -19.04
N PHE A 121 -7.18 8.21 -17.73
CA PHE A 121 -8.50 8.25 -17.06
C PHE A 121 -8.75 9.61 -16.40
N ARG A 122 -10.00 9.82 -15.98
CA ARG A 122 -10.40 11.05 -15.29
C ARG A 122 -9.92 11.03 -13.85
N VAL A 123 -9.44 12.15 -13.34
CA VAL A 123 -8.96 12.23 -11.96
C VAL A 123 -10.05 12.59 -10.95
N ASP A 124 -11.20 13.09 -11.42
CA ASP A 124 -12.35 13.46 -10.59
C ASP A 124 -13.30 12.31 -10.25
N LYS A 125 -13.01 11.10 -10.74
CA LYS A 125 -13.84 9.92 -10.49
C LYS A 125 -13.03 8.70 -10.07
N VAL A 126 -13.36 8.15 -8.91
CA VAL A 126 -12.78 6.91 -8.39
C VAL A 126 -13.24 5.71 -9.22
N LEU A 127 -14.56 5.61 -9.47
CA LEU A 127 -15.12 4.53 -10.29
C LEU A 127 -15.28 4.95 -11.75
N GLN A 128 -14.66 4.20 -12.65
CA GLN A 128 -14.75 4.36 -14.09
C GLN A 128 -14.86 2.99 -14.77
N PRO A 129 -15.67 2.86 -15.83
CA PRO A 129 -15.75 1.60 -16.58
C PRO A 129 -14.40 1.25 -17.17
N PHE A 130 -14.11 -0.05 -17.26
CA PHE A 130 -12.96 -0.56 -18.00
C PHE A 130 -13.01 -0.06 -19.45
N ASP A 131 -11.84 0.24 -20.01
CA ASP A 131 -11.71 0.72 -21.39
C ASP A 131 -10.64 -0.11 -22.10
N GLU A 132 -11.10 -1.00 -22.99
CA GLU A 132 -10.24 -1.91 -23.75
C GLU A 132 -9.28 -1.17 -24.70
N ASN A 133 -9.58 0.07 -25.07
CA ASN A 133 -8.76 0.85 -26.00
C ASN A 133 -7.52 1.41 -25.30
N LYS A 134 -7.63 1.76 -24.01
CA LYS A 134 -6.52 2.25 -23.18
C LYS A 134 -5.59 1.13 -22.77
N PHE A 135 -4.41 1.46 -22.24
CA PHE A 135 -3.52 0.42 -21.72
C PHE A 135 -4.19 -0.38 -20.59
N ASN A 136 -4.04 -1.70 -20.63
CA ASN A 136 -4.53 -2.62 -19.62
C ASN A 136 -3.66 -3.89 -19.61
N PHE A 137 -3.73 -4.69 -18.55
CA PHE A 137 -2.81 -5.81 -18.38
C PHE A 137 -3.02 -6.99 -19.33
N THR A 138 -4.14 -7.08 -20.07
CA THR A 138 -4.24 -8.11 -21.12
C THR A 138 -3.27 -7.83 -22.28
N LYS A 139 -2.69 -6.63 -22.35
CA LYS A 139 -1.78 -6.18 -23.42
C LYS A 139 -0.29 -6.36 -23.09
N VAL A 140 0.06 -6.81 -21.89
CA VAL A 140 1.45 -7.13 -21.52
C VAL A 140 1.92 -8.38 -22.27
N GLY A 141 3.23 -8.52 -22.48
CA GLY A 141 3.81 -9.75 -23.03
C GLY A 141 3.70 -10.90 -22.02
N GLN A 142 3.48 -12.12 -22.50
CA GLN A 142 3.43 -13.30 -21.64
C GLN A 142 4.73 -13.54 -20.88
N GLU A 143 5.86 -13.12 -21.45
CA GLU A 143 7.16 -13.16 -20.80
C GLU A 143 7.26 -12.29 -19.53
N GLU A 144 6.36 -11.29 -19.39
CA GLU A 144 6.24 -10.48 -18.18
C GLU A 144 5.49 -11.21 -17.06
N VAL A 145 4.76 -12.29 -17.37
CA VAL A 145 4.02 -13.10 -16.38
C VAL A 145 4.97 -14.08 -15.69
N LEU A 146 4.86 -14.16 -14.37
CA LEU A 146 5.58 -15.12 -13.55
C LEU A 146 4.78 -16.43 -13.45
N PHE A 147 3.55 -16.36 -12.94
CA PHE A 147 2.68 -17.51 -12.74
C PHE A 147 1.21 -17.09 -12.53
N GLN A 148 0.31 -18.04 -12.72
CA GLN A 148 -1.07 -18.02 -12.22
C GLN A 148 -1.05 -18.18 -10.70
N PHE A 149 -1.98 -17.53 -9.99
CA PHE A 149 -2.06 -17.56 -8.53
C PHE A 149 -3.50 -17.82 -8.09
N GLU A 150 -3.75 -19.00 -7.52
CA GLU A 150 -5.12 -19.45 -7.23
C GLU A 150 -5.18 -20.30 -5.94
N PRO A 151 -6.36 -20.42 -5.29
CA PRO A 151 -6.48 -21.26 -4.12
C PRO A 151 -6.38 -22.73 -4.49
N SER A 152 -5.66 -23.50 -3.68
CA SER A 152 -5.57 -24.96 -3.80
C SER A 152 -6.89 -25.66 -3.45
N ASP A 153 -7.19 -26.75 -4.18
CA ASP A 153 -8.36 -27.61 -3.93
C ASP A 153 -8.16 -28.55 -2.73
N ASN A 154 -6.91 -28.86 -2.37
CA ASN A 154 -6.58 -29.85 -1.34
C ASN A 154 -5.91 -29.24 -0.09
N ASP A 155 -5.94 -27.92 0.05
CA ASP A 155 -5.29 -27.16 1.13
C ASP A 155 -3.77 -27.39 1.27
N GLU A 156 -3.11 -27.84 0.19
CA GLU A 156 -1.66 -27.94 0.09
C GLU A 156 -1.11 -26.92 -0.92
N VAL A 157 0.07 -26.40 -0.61
CA VAL A 157 0.82 -25.54 -1.54
C VAL A 157 1.35 -26.40 -2.68
N GLN A 158 1.03 -26.03 -3.92
CA GLN A 158 1.43 -26.77 -5.10
C GLN A 158 1.93 -25.82 -6.18
N PHE A 159 2.94 -26.24 -6.94
CA PHE A 159 3.43 -25.51 -8.09
C PHE A 159 3.56 -26.42 -9.30
N TRP A 160 2.96 -25.98 -10.40
CA TRP A 160 3.07 -26.63 -11.69
C TRP A 160 3.78 -25.68 -12.65
N PRO A 161 4.97 -26.05 -13.16
CA PRO A 161 5.68 -25.22 -14.15
C PRO A 161 4.89 -24.98 -15.45
N SER A 162 3.86 -25.79 -15.71
CA SER A 162 3.02 -25.70 -16.90
C SER A 162 1.62 -26.23 -16.63
N ALA A 163 0.70 -25.34 -16.27
CA ALA A 163 -0.71 -25.63 -16.04
C ALA A 163 -1.59 -24.98 -17.11
N PRO A 164 -2.74 -25.57 -17.47
CA PRO A 164 -3.67 -24.95 -18.40
C PRO A 164 -4.19 -23.62 -17.84
N ILE A 165 -4.56 -22.70 -18.73
CA ILE A 165 -5.30 -21.49 -18.36
C ILE A 165 -6.79 -21.81 -18.42
N ASP A 166 -7.50 -21.60 -17.32
CA ASP A 166 -8.96 -21.62 -17.31
C ASP A 166 -9.51 -20.28 -17.83
N VAL A 167 -9.69 -20.21 -19.15
CA VAL A 167 -10.23 -19.02 -19.82
C VAL A 167 -11.61 -18.63 -19.29
N LYS A 168 -12.41 -19.61 -18.85
CA LYS A 168 -13.79 -19.38 -18.41
C LYS A 168 -13.83 -18.74 -17.02
N ASN A 169 -13.02 -19.24 -16.10
CA ASN A 169 -12.95 -18.69 -14.74
C ASN A 169 -11.93 -17.55 -14.61
N SER A 170 -11.18 -17.27 -15.68
CA SER A 170 -10.22 -16.17 -15.80
C SER A 170 -9.16 -16.19 -14.69
N PRO A 171 -7.93 -16.63 -14.96
CA PRO A 171 -6.93 -16.77 -13.90
C PRO A 171 -6.56 -15.41 -13.31
N SER A 172 -6.20 -15.43 -12.03
CA SER A 172 -5.42 -14.34 -11.43
C SER A 172 -3.95 -14.61 -11.69
N VAL A 173 -3.19 -13.56 -12.02
CA VAL A 173 -1.78 -13.72 -12.41
C VAL A 173 -0.87 -12.78 -11.63
N VAL A 174 0.37 -13.23 -11.44
CA VAL A 174 1.48 -12.42 -10.96
C VAL A 174 2.38 -12.08 -12.14
N ALA A 175 2.64 -10.81 -12.35
CA ALA A 175 3.51 -10.32 -13.42
C ALA A 175 4.55 -9.33 -12.88
N ILE A 176 5.68 -9.18 -13.55
CA ILE A 176 6.65 -8.15 -13.17
C ILE A 176 6.05 -6.75 -13.37
N ASN A 177 6.42 -5.81 -12.51
CA ASN A 177 6.27 -4.41 -12.86
C ASN A 177 7.49 -3.99 -13.70
N VAL A 178 7.32 -3.84 -15.01
CA VAL A 178 8.41 -3.43 -15.92
C VAL A 178 9.01 -2.05 -15.60
N SER A 179 8.41 -1.27 -14.69
CA SER A 179 8.97 -0.04 -14.10
C SER A 179 9.06 -0.16 -12.57
N PRO A 180 9.92 -1.06 -12.07
CA PRO A 180 9.94 -1.52 -10.69
C PRO A 180 10.37 -0.39 -9.76
N ILE A 181 9.76 -0.31 -8.59
CA ILE A 181 10.11 0.71 -7.58
C ILE A 181 11.24 0.18 -6.71
N GLU A 182 11.18 -1.10 -6.37
CA GLU A 182 12.18 -1.79 -5.58
C GLU A 182 12.33 -3.22 -6.13
N TYR A 183 13.34 -3.93 -5.64
CA TYR A 183 13.58 -5.35 -5.87
C TYR A 183 12.33 -6.20 -5.60
N GLY A 184 12.10 -7.16 -6.50
CA GLY A 184 10.92 -8.03 -6.49
C GLY A 184 9.59 -7.30 -6.74
N HIS A 185 9.59 -6.10 -7.33
CA HIS A 185 8.34 -5.39 -7.62
C HIS A 185 7.51 -6.12 -8.70
N VAL A 186 6.40 -6.71 -8.25
CA VAL A 186 5.40 -7.42 -9.05
C VAL A 186 4.02 -6.78 -8.97
N LEU A 187 3.13 -7.23 -9.86
CA LEU A 187 1.73 -6.90 -9.92
C LEU A 187 0.91 -8.17 -9.70
N LEU A 188 -0.03 -8.14 -8.76
CA LEU A 188 -1.10 -9.13 -8.67
C LEU A 188 -2.30 -8.60 -9.44
N ILE A 189 -2.74 -9.34 -10.46
CA ILE A 189 -3.83 -8.94 -11.36
C ILE A 189 -4.94 -10.00 -11.22
N PRO A 190 -5.99 -9.71 -10.40
CA PRO A 190 -7.10 -10.63 -10.20
C PRO A 190 -7.91 -10.83 -11.48
N ARG A 191 -8.25 -12.08 -11.80
CA ARG A 191 -9.13 -12.47 -12.91
C ARG A 191 -8.89 -11.64 -14.17
N ILE A 192 -7.68 -11.73 -14.72
CA ILE A 192 -7.19 -10.81 -15.75
C ILE A 192 -8.05 -10.74 -17.03
N LEU A 193 -8.74 -11.83 -17.38
CA LEU A 193 -9.58 -11.91 -18.58
C LEU A 193 -10.99 -11.32 -18.37
N GLU A 194 -11.43 -11.14 -17.12
CA GLU A 194 -12.67 -10.42 -16.79
C GLU A 194 -12.54 -8.90 -16.94
N CYS A 195 -11.32 -8.39 -17.09
CA CYS A 195 -11.05 -6.96 -17.31
C CYS A 195 -11.68 -6.07 -16.23
N LEU A 196 -11.56 -6.48 -14.97
CA LEU A 196 -12.12 -5.75 -13.84
C LEU A 196 -11.53 -4.33 -13.80
N PRO A 197 -12.35 -3.26 -13.67
CA PRO A 197 -11.82 -1.90 -13.50
C PRO A 197 -11.08 -1.78 -12.16
N GLN A 198 -10.27 -0.73 -11.99
CA GLN A 198 -9.50 -0.46 -10.75
C GLN A 198 -10.43 -0.07 -9.60
N ARG A 199 -11.15 -1.06 -9.06
CA ARG A 199 -12.07 -0.97 -7.93
C ARG A 199 -11.88 -2.19 -7.03
N ILE A 200 -12.06 -2.03 -5.72
CA ILE A 200 -12.00 -3.14 -4.79
C ILE A 200 -13.31 -3.93 -4.81
N ASP A 201 -13.18 -5.25 -4.73
CA ASP A 201 -14.23 -6.21 -4.41
C ASP A 201 -13.70 -7.22 -3.36
N ARG A 202 -14.60 -7.92 -2.69
CA ARG A 202 -14.26 -8.83 -1.57
C ARG A 202 -13.33 -9.97 -1.99
N GLU A 203 -13.58 -10.56 -3.15
CA GLU A 203 -12.81 -11.72 -3.63
C GLU A 203 -11.39 -11.32 -4.01
N SER A 204 -11.24 -10.25 -4.78
CA SER A 204 -9.95 -9.73 -5.22
C SER A 204 -9.11 -9.21 -4.04
N PHE A 205 -9.75 -8.62 -3.03
CA PHE A 205 -9.05 -8.17 -1.83
C PHE A 205 -8.59 -9.35 -0.96
N LEU A 206 -9.44 -10.38 -0.80
CA LEU A 206 -9.07 -11.60 -0.10
C LEU A 206 -7.89 -12.32 -0.77
N LEU A 207 -7.86 -12.35 -2.12
CA LEU A 207 -6.73 -12.88 -2.87
C LEU A 207 -5.42 -12.16 -2.55
N ALA A 208 -5.45 -10.83 -2.42
CA ALA A 208 -4.28 -10.04 -2.02
C ALA A 208 -3.83 -10.37 -0.59
N LEU A 209 -4.76 -10.57 0.35
CA LEU A 209 -4.42 -11.01 1.70
C LEU A 209 -3.81 -12.42 1.72
N HIS A 210 -4.32 -13.34 0.90
CA HIS A 210 -3.73 -14.66 0.76
C HIS A 210 -2.31 -14.60 0.21
N MET A 211 -2.03 -13.76 -0.79
CA MET A 211 -0.67 -13.55 -1.27
C MET A 211 0.27 -13.04 -0.15
N ALA A 212 -0.17 -12.04 0.62
CA ALA A 212 0.63 -11.51 1.72
C ALA A 212 0.88 -12.57 2.82
N SER A 213 -0.13 -13.37 3.14
CA SER A 213 -0.04 -14.43 4.14
C SER A 213 0.82 -15.61 3.67
N GLU A 214 0.73 -15.99 2.40
CA GLU A 214 1.50 -17.08 1.81
C GLU A 214 2.98 -16.72 1.66
N ALA A 215 3.29 -15.46 1.35
CA ALA A 215 4.67 -14.97 1.38
C ALA A 215 5.27 -15.07 2.79
N GLY A 216 4.45 -14.86 3.84
CA GLY A 216 4.88 -15.01 5.23
C GLY A 216 6.01 -14.05 5.64
N ASN A 217 6.28 -13.03 4.83
CA ASN A 217 7.43 -12.15 4.96
C ASN A 217 6.98 -10.72 5.33
N PRO A 218 7.36 -10.18 6.51
CA PRO A 218 6.93 -8.84 6.93
C PRO A 218 7.52 -7.71 6.06
N TYR A 219 8.56 -8.00 5.26
CA TYR A 219 9.17 -7.04 4.34
C TYR A 219 8.55 -7.08 2.94
N PHE A 220 7.70 -8.07 2.66
CA PHE A 220 6.87 -8.12 1.47
C PHE A 220 5.54 -7.41 1.76
N ARG A 221 5.30 -6.32 1.04
CA ARG A 221 4.10 -5.49 1.24
C ARG A 221 3.31 -5.44 -0.03
N LEU A 222 1.99 -5.46 0.08
CA LEU A 222 1.10 -5.18 -1.03
C LEU A 222 0.51 -3.78 -0.88
N GLY A 223 0.38 -3.09 -1.98
CA GLY A 223 -0.15 -1.75 -2.09
C GLY A 223 -1.26 -1.68 -3.12
N TYR A 224 -2.32 -0.97 -2.78
CA TYR A 224 -3.41 -0.62 -3.70
C TYR A 224 -3.56 0.89 -3.78
N ASN A 225 -3.86 1.37 -4.99
CA ASN A 225 -4.21 2.75 -5.25
C ASN A 225 -5.57 2.76 -5.96
N SER A 226 -6.50 3.59 -5.52
CA SER A 226 -7.72 3.85 -6.29
C SER A 226 -7.43 4.84 -7.44
N LEU A 227 -8.33 4.94 -8.43
CA LEU A 227 -8.32 6.12 -9.30
C LEU A 227 -8.60 7.36 -8.43
N GLY A 228 -7.95 8.49 -8.76
CA GLY A 228 -7.93 9.69 -7.90
C GLY A 228 -6.87 9.64 -6.79
N ALA A 229 -6.32 8.46 -6.47
CA ALA A 229 -5.25 8.27 -5.49
C ALA A 229 -3.98 7.67 -6.13
N PHE A 230 -3.64 8.16 -7.32
CA PHE A 230 -2.44 7.84 -8.10
C PHE A 230 -2.31 6.42 -8.67
N ALA A 231 -3.37 5.62 -8.72
CA ALA A 231 -3.44 4.53 -9.70
C ALA A 231 -3.30 5.12 -11.11
N THR A 232 -2.61 4.44 -12.02
CA THR A 232 -2.41 4.95 -13.40
C THR A 232 -3.00 4.06 -14.49
N ILE A 233 -3.56 2.92 -14.12
CA ILE A 233 -4.14 1.93 -15.03
C ILE A 233 -5.53 1.59 -14.49
N ASN A 234 -6.54 1.62 -15.37
CA ASN A 234 -7.91 1.21 -15.01
C ASN A 234 -8.13 -0.28 -15.34
N HIS A 235 -7.37 -1.14 -14.68
CA HIS A 235 -7.52 -2.59 -14.68
C HIS A 235 -7.06 -3.02 -13.29
N LEU A 236 -7.92 -3.67 -12.52
CA LEU A 236 -7.68 -4.08 -11.14
C LEU A 236 -6.31 -4.73 -10.97
N HIS A 237 -5.48 -4.11 -10.15
CA HIS A 237 -4.18 -4.64 -9.77
C HIS A 237 -3.78 -4.16 -8.37
N PHE A 238 -3.03 -5.01 -7.69
CA PHE A 238 -2.23 -4.69 -6.53
C PHE A 238 -0.76 -4.66 -6.94
N GLN A 239 0.03 -3.84 -6.27
CA GLN A 239 1.47 -3.78 -6.43
C GLN A 239 2.11 -4.43 -5.22
N ALA A 240 3.23 -5.12 -5.38
CA ALA A 240 3.97 -5.67 -4.25
C ALA A 240 5.46 -5.58 -4.49
N TYR A 241 6.26 -5.38 -3.44
CA TYR A 241 7.72 -5.50 -3.50
C TYR A 241 8.31 -5.81 -2.13
N TYR A 242 9.59 -6.15 -2.12
CA TYR A 242 10.36 -6.44 -0.91
C TYR A 242 11.18 -5.22 -0.51
N LEU A 243 11.08 -4.78 0.73
CA LEU A 243 12.00 -3.79 1.28
C LEU A 243 12.28 -4.14 2.74
N ALA A 244 13.52 -4.54 3.01
CA ALA A 244 14.00 -5.06 4.30
C ALA A 244 14.18 -3.96 5.37
N VAL A 245 13.24 -3.02 5.42
CA VAL A 245 13.16 -1.93 6.40
C VAL A 245 11.69 -1.76 6.79
N PRO A 246 11.35 -1.62 8.08
CA PRO A 246 10.00 -1.24 8.51
C PRO A 246 9.62 0.14 7.96
N PHE A 247 8.46 0.24 7.33
CA PHE A 247 7.95 1.52 6.86
C PHE A 247 7.63 2.43 8.04
N PRO A 248 7.80 3.75 7.90
CA PRO A 248 7.44 4.71 8.94
C PRO A 248 6.03 4.53 9.50
N ILE A 249 5.05 4.25 8.63
CA ILE A 249 3.68 4.05 9.08
C ILE A 249 3.51 2.82 9.98
N GLU A 250 4.30 1.77 9.77
CA GLU A 250 4.26 0.55 10.58
C GLU A 250 4.71 0.82 12.03
N LYS A 251 5.51 1.87 12.23
CA LYS A 251 5.98 2.33 13.55
C LYS A 251 5.05 3.36 14.18
N ALA A 252 4.10 3.92 13.42
CA ALA A 252 3.17 4.92 13.94
C ALA A 252 2.29 4.33 15.05
N SER A 253 2.05 5.12 16.10
CA SER A 253 1.15 4.74 17.18
C SER A 253 -0.30 4.71 16.69
N THR A 254 -1.14 3.90 17.32
CA THR A 254 -2.55 3.78 16.94
C THR A 254 -3.46 3.99 18.15
N GLY A 255 -4.62 4.61 17.91
CA GLY A 255 -5.66 4.82 18.90
C GLY A 255 -6.86 3.94 18.59
N LYS A 256 -7.14 2.93 19.40
CA LYS A 256 -8.26 2.01 19.17
C LYS A 256 -9.60 2.78 19.16
N ILE A 257 -10.41 2.52 18.13
CA ILE A 257 -11.79 3.03 18.03
C ILE A 257 -12.74 1.95 18.56
N THR A 258 -12.73 0.77 17.94
CA THR A 258 -13.64 -0.32 18.28
C THR A 258 -13.06 -1.69 17.88
N THR A 259 -13.80 -2.75 18.22
CA THR A 259 -13.56 -4.11 17.71
C THR A 259 -14.89 -4.66 17.23
N THR A 260 -14.95 -5.16 16.00
CA THR A 260 -16.14 -5.80 15.43
C THR A 260 -16.45 -7.12 16.15
N HIS A 261 -17.67 -7.63 16.04
CA HIS A 261 -18.05 -8.91 16.65
C HIS A 261 -17.26 -10.09 16.07
N CYS A 262 -16.77 -9.94 14.82
CA CYS A 262 -15.88 -10.91 14.17
C CYS A 262 -14.40 -10.73 14.54
N GLY A 263 -14.08 -9.89 15.53
CA GLY A 263 -12.74 -9.78 16.12
C GLY A 263 -11.78 -8.81 15.40
N VAL A 264 -12.24 -8.03 14.43
CA VAL A 264 -11.41 -7.04 13.73
C VAL A 264 -11.31 -5.77 14.58
N LYS A 265 -10.08 -5.42 14.98
CA LYS A 265 -9.77 -4.17 15.70
C LYS A 265 -9.58 -3.05 14.68
N ILE A 266 -10.31 -1.96 14.87
CA ILE A 266 -10.22 -0.75 14.04
C ILE A 266 -9.64 0.39 14.89
N SER A 267 -8.59 1.04 14.38
CA SER A 267 -7.87 2.09 15.11
C SER A 267 -7.57 3.29 14.22
N ASN A 268 -7.51 4.49 14.79
CA ASN A 268 -6.95 5.66 14.12
C ASN A 268 -5.42 5.56 14.07
N ILE A 269 -4.83 6.06 12.99
CA ILE A 269 -3.39 6.34 12.90
C ILE A 269 -3.11 7.63 13.68
N LEU A 270 -2.11 7.61 14.57
CA LEU A 270 -1.67 8.74 15.38
C LEU A 270 -0.21 9.07 15.08
N ASN A 271 0.20 10.32 15.31
CA ASN A 271 1.58 10.77 15.15
C ASN A 271 2.15 10.42 13.76
N TYR A 272 1.38 10.72 12.70
CA TYR A 272 1.79 10.49 11.32
C TYR A 272 1.15 11.57 10.43
N PRO A 273 1.80 12.04 9.35
CA PRO A 273 1.28 13.18 8.56
C PRO A 273 0.01 12.83 7.77
N VAL A 274 -0.17 11.55 7.42
CA VAL A 274 -1.36 11.07 6.72
C VAL A 274 -2.31 10.41 7.72
N ARG A 275 -3.51 10.98 7.87
CA ARG A 275 -4.55 10.38 8.70
C ARG A 275 -5.22 9.22 7.97
N GLY A 276 -5.66 8.22 8.73
CA GLY A 276 -6.33 7.04 8.19
C GLY A 276 -6.66 6.03 9.27
N LEU A 277 -7.06 4.84 8.84
CA LEU A 277 -7.49 3.74 9.71
C LEU A 277 -6.55 2.55 9.59
N VAL A 278 -6.40 1.82 10.70
CA VAL A 278 -5.69 0.54 10.76
C VAL A 278 -6.67 -0.55 11.17
N PHE A 279 -6.67 -1.63 10.41
CA PHE A 279 -7.47 -2.83 10.66
C PHE A 279 -6.53 -4.00 10.96
N GLU A 280 -6.78 -4.69 12.07
CA GLU A 280 -5.96 -5.80 12.55
C GLU A 280 -6.84 -6.88 13.20
N GLY A 281 -6.41 -8.13 13.15
CA GLY A 281 -7.10 -9.24 13.81
C GLY A 281 -8.20 -9.85 12.93
N GLY A 282 -9.36 -10.14 13.51
CA GLY A 282 -10.38 -10.99 12.91
C GLY A 282 -10.27 -12.45 13.41
N ASN A 283 -11.40 -13.14 13.51
CA ASN A 283 -11.43 -14.57 13.83
C ASN A 283 -10.84 -15.41 12.68
N THR A 284 -11.03 -14.93 11.45
CA THR A 284 -10.50 -15.47 10.21
C THR A 284 -9.86 -14.36 9.37
N LEU A 285 -9.02 -14.72 8.40
CA LEU A 285 -8.48 -13.75 7.44
C LEU A 285 -9.60 -13.13 6.58
N GLU A 286 -10.65 -13.90 6.32
CA GLU A 286 -11.84 -13.46 5.61
C GLU A 286 -12.61 -12.39 6.38
N ASP A 287 -12.68 -12.45 7.72
CA ASP A 287 -13.30 -11.40 8.53
C ASP A 287 -12.57 -10.05 8.35
N LEU A 288 -11.22 -10.07 8.42
CA LEU A 288 -10.40 -8.90 8.16
C LEU A 288 -10.60 -8.38 6.73
N SER A 289 -10.57 -9.29 5.75
CA SER A 289 -10.80 -8.98 4.35
C SER A 289 -12.14 -8.28 4.12
N ASN A 290 -13.22 -8.84 4.67
CA ASN A 290 -14.58 -8.35 4.46
C ASN A 290 -14.77 -6.97 5.08
N VAL A 291 -14.33 -6.75 6.33
CA VAL A 291 -14.45 -5.43 6.97
C VAL A 291 -13.68 -4.36 6.20
N VAL A 292 -12.46 -4.66 5.74
CA VAL A 292 -11.65 -3.70 4.98
C VAL A 292 -12.23 -3.46 3.59
N SER A 293 -12.57 -4.51 2.86
CA SER A 293 -13.10 -4.38 1.50
C SER A 293 -14.45 -3.67 1.47
N ASP A 294 -15.33 -3.89 2.45
CA ASP A 294 -16.59 -3.14 2.59
C ASP A 294 -16.35 -1.66 2.90
N SER A 295 -15.34 -1.35 3.74
CA SER A 295 -14.90 0.03 3.95
C SER A 295 -14.43 0.67 2.63
N CYS A 296 -13.66 -0.07 1.82
CA CYS A 296 -13.17 0.40 0.53
C CYS A 296 -14.30 0.59 -0.50
N ILE A 297 -15.27 -0.33 -0.52
CA ILE A 297 -16.48 -0.24 -1.36
C ILE A 297 -17.27 1.02 -1.01
N CYS A 298 -17.44 1.31 0.28
CA CYS A 298 -18.05 2.56 0.73
C CYS A 298 -17.31 3.80 0.20
N LEU A 299 -15.97 3.83 0.31
CA LEU A 299 -15.17 4.96 -0.17
C LEU A 299 -15.29 5.16 -1.69
N GLN A 300 -15.16 4.09 -2.48
CA GLN A 300 -15.25 4.20 -3.95
C GLN A 300 -16.65 4.59 -4.43
N ASP A 301 -17.71 4.12 -3.75
CA ASP A 301 -19.10 4.47 -4.08
C ASP A 301 -19.43 5.93 -3.72
N ASN A 302 -18.79 6.46 -2.68
CA ASN A 302 -18.86 7.87 -2.30
C ASN A 302 -17.83 8.76 -3.02
N ASN A 303 -17.13 8.23 -4.03
CA ASN A 303 -16.12 8.92 -4.81
C ASN A 303 -14.97 9.54 -3.97
N ILE A 304 -14.59 8.88 -2.88
CA ILE A 304 -13.47 9.28 -2.02
C ILE A 304 -12.23 8.51 -2.49
N PRO A 305 -11.17 9.17 -2.98
CA PRO A 305 -9.93 8.49 -3.34
C PRO A 305 -9.21 7.91 -2.13
N TYR A 306 -8.58 6.73 -2.29
CA TYR A 306 -7.89 6.08 -1.19
C TYR A 306 -6.75 5.16 -1.64
N ASN A 307 -5.88 4.84 -0.69
CA ASN A 307 -4.81 3.86 -0.84
C ASN A 307 -4.90 2.82 0.28
N ILE A 308 -4.35 1.63 0.02
CA ILE A 308 -4.28 0.55 1.01
C ILE A 308 -2.86 0.03 1.07
N LEU A 309 -2.28 -0.04 2.27
CA LEU A 309 -1.08 -0.82 2.53
C LEU A 309 -1.46 -2.09 3.28
N ILE A 310 -1.11 -3.25 2.71
CA ILE A 310 -1.21 -4.56 3.34
C ILE A 310 0.20 -4.91 3.83
N SER A 311 0.33 -5.07 5.15
CA SER A 311 1.60 -5.24 5.85
C SER A 311 1.55 -6.41 6.83
N ASP A 312 2.71 -6.74 7.41
CA ASP A 312 2.85 -7.79 8.43
C ASP A 312 2.21 -9.12 7.98
N SER A 313 2.59 -9.56 6.79
CA SER A 313 2.09 -10.80 6.16
C SER A 313 0.56 -10.86 6.06
N GLY A 314 -0.07 -9.71 5.79
CA GLY A 314 -1.53 -9.61 5.62
C GLY A 314 -2.31 -9.42 6.91
N ARG A 315 -1.65 -9.31 8.07
CA ARG A 315 -2.32 -9.19 9.39
C ARG A 315 -2.67 -7.75 9.76
N ARG A 316 -2.03 -6.77 9.12
CA ARG A 316 -2.22 -5.35 9.41
C ARG A 316 -2.46 -4.56 8.13
N ILE A 317 -3.63 -3.93 8.05
CA ILE A 317 -4.07 -3.21 6.87
C ILE A 317 -4.26 -1.74 7.20
N PHE A 318 -3.62 -0.87 6.44
CA PHE A 318 -3.79 0.57 6.55
C PHE A 318 -4.64 1.08 5.39
N LEU A 319 -5.67 1.85 5.72
CA LEU A 319 -6.55 2.51 4.76
C LEU A 319 -6.38 4.02 4.87
N PHE A 320 -6.01 4.66 3.76
CA PHE A 320 -5.75 6.10 3.70
C PHE A 320 -6.69 6.75 2.69
N PRO A 321 -7.82 7.31 3.13
CA PRO A 321 -8.54 8.30 2.34
C PRO A 321 -7.63 9.50 2.07
N GLN A 322 -7.55 9.99 0.82
CA GLN A 322 -6.68 11.10 0.46
C GLN A 322 -7.33 12.09 -0.52
N CYS A 323 -6.78 13.31 -0.57
CA CYS A 323 -7.32 14.40 -1.39
C CYS A 323 -6.28 15.13 -2.26
N TYR A 324 -5.05 14.60 -2.39
CA TYR A 324 -3.96 15.35 -3.02
C TYR A 324 -4.22 15.67 -4.50
N ALA A 325 -4.75 14.73 -5.27
CA ALA A 325 -5.05 14.95 -6.69
C ALA A 325 -6.12 16.04 -6.91
N GLU A 326 -7.10 16.12 -6.00
CA GLU A 326 -8.13 17.15 -6.00
C GLU A 326 -7.51 18.52 -5.66
N LYS A 327 -6.75 18.62 -4.56
CA LYS A 327 -6.02 19.83 -4.19
C LYS A 327 -5.11 20.33 -5.32
N GLN A 328 -4.39 19.43 -5.99
CA GLN A 328 -3.57 19.77 -7.15
C GLN A 328 -4.40 20.37 -8.29
N ALA A 329 -5.59 19.84 -8.55
CA ALA A 329 -6.48 20.33 -9.60
C ALA A 329 -7.14 21.68 -9.23
N LEU A 330 -7.37 21.92 -7.94
CA LEU A 330 -7.87 23.19 -7.39
C LEU A 330 -6.77 24.26 -7.25
N GLY A 331 -5.50 23.89 -7.40
CA GLY A 331 -4.37 24.81 -7.27
C GLY A 331 -4.01 25.14 -5.82
N GLU A 332 -4.41 24.28 -4.88
CA GLU A 332 -4.20 24.44 -3.43
C GLU A 332 -2.83 23.91 -2.98
N VAL A 333 -2.14 23.14 -3.82
CA VAL A 333 -0.79 22.62 -3.54
C VAL A 333 0.26 23.67 -3.92
N SER A 334 1.23 23.90 -3.02
CA SER A 334 2.28 24.89 -3.24
C SER A 334 3.17 24.56 -4.47
N PRO A 335 3.71 25.57 -5.17
CA PRO A 335 4.61 25.34 -6.30
C PRO A 335 5.85 24.51 -5.92
N GLU A 336 6.42 24.75 -4.74
CA GLU A 336 7.57 24.00 -4.22
C GLU A 336 7.30 22.49 -4.17
N LEU A 337 6.12 22.08 -3.67
CA LEU A 337 5.75 20.67 -3.61
C LEU A 337 5.45 20.09 -5.00
N LEU A 338 4.87 20.87 -5.90
CA LEU A 338 4.64 20.46 -7.29
C LEU A 338 5.97 20.23 -8.04
N ASP A 339 6.99 21.03 -7.74
CA ASP A 339 8.30 20.96 -8.38
C ASP A 339 9.09 19.68 -8.00
N THR A 340 8.83 19.11 -6.81
CA THR A 340 9.33 17.77 -6.45
C THR A 340 8.82 16.67 -7.40
N GLN A 341 7.67 16.94 -8.04
CA GLN A 341 6.94 16.01 -8.90
C GLN A 341 6.55 14.70 -8.19
N VAL A 342 6.63 14.60 -6.88
CA VAL A 342 6.25 13.37 -6.16
C VAL A 342 4.75 13.16 -6.30
N ASN A 343 4.36 11.94 -6.68
CA ASN A 343 2.98 11.51 -6.70
C ASN A 343 2.78 10.61 -5.48
N PRO A 344 2.10 11.08 -4.42
CA PRO A 344 2.00 10.35 -3.18
C PRO A 344 0.98 9.21 -3.30
N ALA A 345 1.43 8.09 -3.88
CA ALA A 345 0.71 6.85 -3.91
C ALA A 345 0.96 6.07 -2.62
N VAL A 346 0.46 4.84 -2.54
CA VAL A 346 0.57 3.97 -1.35
C VAL A 346 1.98 3.88 -0.77
N TRP A 347 3.03 3.85 -1.60
CA TRP A 347 4.39 3.70 -1.14
C TRP A 347 4.89 4.96 -0.42
N GLU A 348 4.69 6.12 -1.03
CA GLU A 348 5.10 7.41 -0.46
C GLU A 348 4.32 7.74 0.80
N ILE A 349 2.98 7.57 0.79
CA ILE A 349 2.16 7.85 1.98
C ILE A 349 2.46 6.90 3.14
N SER A 350 3.03 5.72 2.86
CA SER A 350 3.47 4.79 3.90
C SER A 350 4.88 5.10 4.42
N GLY A 351 5.57 6.02 3.75
CA GLY A 351 6.86 6.56 4.15
C GLY A 351 8.06 6.04 3.34
N HIS A 352 7.83 5.34 2.23
CA HIS A 352 8.85 5.10 1.21
C HIS A 352 8.78 6.19 0.13
N MET A 353 9.59 7.24 0.33
CA MET A 353 9.65 8.42 -0.51
C MET A 353 10.45 8.14 -1.79
N VAL A 354 9.76 7.85 -2.89
CA VAL A 354 10.36 7.66 -4.22
C VAL A 354 10.58 9.02 -4.88
N LEU A 355 11.80 9.53 -4.75
CA LEU A 355 12.24 10.84 -5.22
C LEU A 355 12.74 10.76 -6.66
N LYS A 356 12.58 11.86 -7.39
CA LYS A 356 12.83 11.91 -8.85
C LYS A 356 14.06 12.73 -9.23
N ARG A 357 14.55 13.57 -8.32
CA ARG A 357 15.66 14.50 -8.55
C ARG A 357 16.74 14.25 -7.51
N LYS A 358 18.00 14.31 -7.93
CA LYS A 358 19.14 14.14 -7.04
C LYS A 358 19.14 15.15 -5.88
N GLU A 359 18.79 16.40 -6.17
CA GLU A 359 18.68 17.48 -5.16
C GLU A 359 17.67 17.12 -4.05
N ASP A 360 16.46 16.66 -4.40
CA ASP A 360 15.44 16.26 -3.42
C ASP A 360 15.92 15.10 -2.54
N TYR A 361 16.69 14.19 -3.12
CA TYR A 361 17.26 13.04 -2.41
C TYR A 361 18.39 13.45 -1.47
N GLU A 362 19.30 14.30 -1.91
CA GLU A 362 20.41 14.80 -1.09
C GLU A 362 19.87 15.59 0.11
N ASP A 363 18.90 16.49 -0.14
CA ASP A 363 18.28 17.36 0.86
C ASP A 363 17.08 16.72 1.58
N ALA A 364 16.86 15.42 1.39
CA ALA A 364 15.74 14.70 2.00
C ALA A 364 15.79 14.79 3.54
N SER A 365 14.70 15.29 4.13
CA SER A 365 14.52 15.45 5.57
C SER A 365 13.13 15.02 6.00
N GLU A 366 12.95 14.67 7.29
CA GLU A 366 11.62 14.32 7.81
C GLU A 366 10.64 15.48 7.69
N GLY A 367 11.12 16.73 7.82
CA GLY A 367 10.29 17.92 7.64
C GLY A 367 9.76 18.06 6.21
N ASN A 368 10.58 17.75 5.20
CA ASN A 368 10.16 17.79 3.80
C ASN A 368 9.14 16.68 3.51
N ALA A 369 9.41 15.45 3.97
CA ALA A 369 8.48 14.33 3.84
C ALA A 369 7.14 14.63 4.54
N TRP A 370 7.18 15.13 5.77
CA TRP A 370 6.00 15.51 6.54
C TRP A 370 5.15 16.56 5.82
N ARG A 371 5.79 17.62 5.31
CA ARG A 371 5.10 18.70 4.60
C ARG A 371 4.37 18.19 3.36
N LEU A 372 5.03 17.36 2.56
CA LEU A 372 4.41 16.74 1.38
C LEU A 372 3.23 15.84 1.77
N LEU A 373 3.43 14.96 2.74
CA LEU A 373 2.42 13.98 3.13
C LEU A 373 1.22 14.61 3.86
N ALA A 374 1.42 15.70 4.59
CA ALA A 374 0.35 16.46 5.21
C ALA A 374 -0.63 17.03 4.17
N GLU A 375 -0.15 17.37 2.97
CA GLU A 375 -1.04 17.80 1.88
C GLU A 375 -1.96 16.68 1.37
N VAL A 376 -1.55 15.44 1.54
CA VAL A 376 -2.30 14.26 1.10
C VAL A 376 -3.47 13.96 2.02
N SER A 377 -3.26 14.18 3.31
CA SER A 377 -4.22 13.90 4.36
C SER A 377 -5.52 14.69 4.19
N LEU A 378 -6.63 14.06 4.53
CA LEU A 378 -7.86 14.78 4.83
C LEU A 378 -7.68 15.68 6.08
N SER A 379 -8.52 16.71 6.17
CA SER A 379 -8.74 17.45 7.41
C SER A 379 -9.35 16.53 8.47
N GLU A 380 -9.28 16.92 9.74
CA GLU A 380 -9.87 16.14 10.84
C GLU A 380 -11.38 16.01 10.70
N GLU A 381 -12.06 17.12 10.40
CA GLU A 381 -13.51 17.14 10.15
C GLU A 381 -13.89 16.21 9.01
N ARG A 382 -13.21 16.31 7.86
CA ARG A 382 -13.51 15.46 6.71
C ARG A 382 -13.20 13.99 6.99
N LEU A 383 -12.17 13.69 7.77
CA LEU A 383 -11.90 12.31 8.18
C LEU A 383 -13.01 11.76 9.07
N GLU A 384 -13.58 12.56 9.97
CA GLU A 384 -14.68 12.10 10.83
C GLU A 384 -15.92 11.78 10.00
N GLU A 385 -16.28 12.64 9.03
CA GLU A 385 -17.36 12.35 8.07
C GLU A 385 -17.11 11.04 7.30
N VAL A 386 -15.86 10.81 6.88
CA VAL A 386 -15.49 9.58 6.16
C VAL A 386 -15.56 8.36 7.09
N LYS A 387 -15.18 8.51 8.36
CA LYS A 387 -15.34 7.45 9.37
C LYS A 387 -16.81 7.11 9.54
N ASP A 388 -17.69 8.10 9.68
CA ASP A 388 -19.13 7.87 9.81
C ASP A 388 -19.69 7.05 8.64
N LEU A 389 -19.32 7.41 7.40
CA LEU A 389 -19.69 6.64 6.20
C LEU A 389 -19.16 5.20 6.22
N ILE A 390 -17.90 5.01 6.62
CA ILE A 390 -17.32 3.66 6.75
C ILE A 390 -18.07 2.87 7.80
N PHE A 391 -18.29 3.44 8.99
CA PHE A 391 -18.92 2.79 10.13
C PHE A 391 -20.40 2.44 9.86
N GLU A 392 -21.12 3.25 9.08
CA GLU A 392 -22.44 2.92 8.56
C GLU A 392 -22.38 1.70 7.63
N ALA A 393 -21.42 1.68 6.69
CA ALA A 393 -21.28 0.58 5.73
C ALA A 393 -20.89 -0.76 6.39
N ILE A 394 -20.08 -0.71 7.46
CA ILE A 394 -19.67 -1.91 8.21
C ILE A 394 -20.52 -2.14 9.47
N ALA A 395 -21.66 -1.47 9.61
CA ALA A 395 -22.50 -1.54 10.81
C ALA A 395 -22.94 -2.97 11.14
N CYS A 396 -23.14 -3.83 10.14
CA CYS A 396 -23.48 -5.24 10.35
C CYS A 396 -22.39 -6.01 11.13
N TYR A 397 -21.15 -5.52 11.16
CA TYR A 397 -20.04 -6.08 11.92
C TYR A 397 -19.92 -5.53 13.35
N ILE A 398 -20.72 -4.52 13.71
CA ILE A 398 -20.60 -3.78 14.97
C ILE A 398 -21.79 -4.11 15.85
N ASP A 399 -21.54 -4.48 17.10
CA ASP A 399 -22.62 -4.71 18.07
C ASP A 399 -23.30 -3.38 18.41
N ASP A 400 -24.63 -3.31 18.24
CA ASP A 400 -25.49 -2.18 18.64
C ASP A 400 -25.37 -1.80 20.14
N GLY A 401 -24.74 -2.67 20.96
CA GLY A 401 -24.60 -2.52 22.41
C GLY A 401 -23.30 -1.90 22.92
N LYS A 402 -22.36 -1.50 22.05
CA LYS A 402 -21.07 -0.87 22.46
C LYS A 402 -20.77 0.44 21.74
N CYS A 403 -21.79 1.27 21.53
CA CYS A 403 -21.57 2.64 21.08
C CYS A 403 -20.88 3.43 22.21
N VAL A 404 -19.61 3.81 21.98
CA VAL A 404 -18.86 4.69 22.87
C VAL A 404 -19.47 6.09 22.77
N THR A 405 -19.90 6.62 23.91
CA THR A 405 -20.30 8.02 24.08
C THR A 405 -19.18 8.97 23.68
N PRO A 406 -19.45 10.11 23.01
CA PRO A 406 -18.46 11.16 22.82
C PRO A 406 -18.22 11.87 24.15
N SER A 407 -17.21 11.47 24.91
CA SER A 407 -16.78 12.23 26.09
C SER A 407 -15.94 13.41 25.62
N LEU A 408 -16.61 14.56 25.64
CA LEU A 408 -16.13 15.93 25.56
C LEU A 408 -14.74 16.16 26.17
N LEU A 409 -13.98 17.00 25.47
CA LEU A 409 -12.88 17.83 25.92
C LEU A 409 -13.01 18.20 27.42
N LYS A 410 -12.02 17.80 28.21
CA LYS A 410 -11.55 18.60 29.33
C LYS A 410 -10.06 18.81 29.15
N GLU A 411 -9.72 20.02 28.72
CA GLU A 411 -8.43 20.63 29.00
C GLU A 411 -8.16 20.47 30.51
N SER A 412 -7.10 19.76 30.85
CA SER A 412 -6.52 19.87 32.18
C SER A 412 -5.62 21.11 32.16
N ASP A 413 -6.18 22.22 32.65
CA ASP A 413 -5.39 23.35 33.14
C ASP A 413 -4.39 22.83 34.19
N VAL A 414 -3.11 22.86 33.85
CA VAL A 414 -2.02 22.71 34.82
C VAL A 414 -1.47 24.10 35.07
N THR A 415 -1.97 24.76 36.10
CA THR A 415 -1.30 25.90 36.73
C THR A 415 -0.11 25.40 37.56
N PRO A 416 1.06 26.06 37.51
CA PRO A 416 2.23 25.65 38.28
C PRO A 416 2.10 26.09 39.74
N GLU A 417 2.23 25.15 40.68
CA GLU A 417 2.35 25.45 42.11
C GLU A 417 3.69 26.12 42.42
N SER A 418 3.59 27.31 42.99
CA SER A 418 4.66 28.08 43.62
C SER A 418 5.09 27.43 44.93
N ILE A 419 6.37 27.08 45.07
CA ILE A 419 6.98 26.72 46.35
C ILE A 419 7.43 28.02 47.03
N GLU A 420 6.78 28.36 48.13
CA GLU A 420 7.16 29.47 49.02
C GLU A 420 8.28 29.05 49.99
N ASP A 421 9.26 29.95 50.13
CA ASP A 421 10.32 29.96 51.13
C ASP A 421 9.76 30.12 52.56
N PRO A 422 10.27 29.37 53.56
CA PRO A 422 10.03 29.69 54.95
C PRO A 422 11.16 30.53 55.57
N ASP A 423 10.82 31.79 55.81
CA ASP A 423 11.25 32.73 56.84
C ASP A 423 12.57 32.55 57.62
N THR A 424 13.38 33.59 57.48
CA THR A 424 14.36 34.13 58.44
C THR A 424 13.72 34.59 59.75
N LEU A 425 14.20 34.08 60.90
CA LEU A 425 14.16 34.80 62.19
C LEU A 425 15.44 34.59 63.02
N THR A 426 16.18 35.69 63.16
CA THR A 426 16.93 36.15 64.36
C THR A 426 18.04 35.28 64.99
N GLY A 427 19.28 35.58 64.57
CA GLY A 427 20.32 36.23 65.39
C GLY A 427 20.78 35.64 66.73
N SER A 428 22.03 35.13 66.77
CA SER A 428 23.07 35.54 67.74
C SER A 428 24.40 34.79 67.50
N HIS A 429 25.45 35.53 67.17
CA HIS A 429 26.87 35.14 67.35
C HIS A 429 27.19 34.97 68.87
N PRO A 430 28.20 34.19 69.31
CA PRO A 430 29.60 34.43 68.94
C PRO A 430 30.60 33.24 68.91
N SER A 431 31.78 33.59 68.37
CA SER A 431 33.15 33.23 68.78
C SER A 431 33.79 31.85 68.45
N MET A 432 34.88 31.97 67.67
CA MET A 432 36.22 31.38 67.84
C MET A 432 36.50 29.89 67.49
N VAL A 433 37.13 29.70 66.30
CA VAL A 433 38.50 29.16 66.01
C VAL A 433 39.29 28.62 67.24
N PRO A 434 40.21 27.62 67.17
CA PRO A 434 40.96 26.99 66.04
C PRO A 434 40.80 25.45 65.98
N ALA A 435 41.34 24.67 65.04
CA ALA A 435 42.63 24.71 64.33
C ALA A 435 42.53 24.06 62.94
#